data_AF-A0A1F5YX83-F1
#
_entry.id   AF-A0A1F5YX83-F1
#
_cell.length_a   1.000
_cell.length_b   1.000
_cell.length_c   1.000
_cell.angle_alpha   90.00
_cell.angle_beta   90.00
_cell.angle_gamma   90.00
#
_symmetry.space_group_name_H-M   'P 1'
#
loop_
_entity.id
_entity.type
_entity.pdbx_description
1 polymer ?
#
loop_
_entity_poly.entity_id
_entity_poly.type
_entity_poly.pdbx_seq_one_letter_code
_entity_poly.pdbx_strand_id
1 'polypeptide(L)'
;MDIQDAAPFGFVPHRLNVPGVQKLSNFSYNILFVFKHNIRLHAVYVPHIETYREKNGIQLMTYCNEGDPNAKVILLYDKKKKRWHGEKFFLNERTGIADGSEWKMFFIHLTLLGCDRREKMSFYASEGNDTGHPGKKLPN
;
A
#
# COMPACT_ATOMS: atom_id res chain seq x y z
N MET A 1 18.96 -24.96 7.94
CA MET A 1 17.67 -24.27 8.17
C MET A 1 17.49 -23.38 6.95
N ASP A 2 16.75 -23.86 5.97
CA ASP A 2 16.61 -23.20 4.67
C ASP A 2 15.86 -21.88 4.86
N ILE A 3 16.57 -20.78 4.68
CA ILE A 3 15.97 -19.48 4.41
C ILE A 3 15.48 -19.58 2.97
N GLN A 4 14.23 -20.02 2.78
CA GLN A 4 13.55 -19.76 1.53
C GLN A 4 13.39 -18.24 1.43
N ASP A 5 14.33 -17.62 0.71
CA ASP A 5 14.34 -16.21 0.34
C ASP A 5 12.97 -15.84 -0.24
N ALA A 6 12.13 -15.25 0.61
CA ALA A 6 10.89 -14.70 0.15
C ALA A 6 11.23 -13.49 -0.73
N ALA A 7 11.13 -13.68 -2.05
CA ALA A 7 11.31 -12.59 -3.00
C ALA A 7 10.51 -11.35 -2.54
N PRO A 8 11.14 -10.17 -2.45
CA PRO A 8 10.45 -8.94 -2.06
C PRO A 8 9.31 -8.64 -3.04
N PHE A 9 8.07 -8.64 -2.56
CA PHE A 9 6.90 -8.30 -3.37
C PHE A 9 6.63 -6.79 -3.26
N GLY A 10 7.14 -6.03 -4.22
CA GLY A 10 6.79 -4.62 -4.41
C GLY A 10 5.61 -4.47 -5.37
N PHE A 11 4.75 -3.49 -5.13
CA PHE A 11 3.65 -3.13 -6.02
C PHE A 11 3.86 -1.73 -6.59
N VAL A 12 3.54 -1.57 -7.87
CA VAL A 12 3.51 -0.26 -8.53
C VAL A 12 2.06 0.09 -8.81
N PRO A 13 1.47 1.07 -8.10
CA PRO A 13 0.10 1.45 -8.31
C PRO A 13 -0.06 2.26 -9.59
N HIS A 14 -1.29 2.29 -10.08
CA HIS A 14 -1.70 3.25 -11.10
C HIS A 14 -1.73 4.67 -10.52
N ARG A 15 -1.52 5.64 -11.41
CA ARG A 15 -1.65 7.06 -11.11
C ARG A 15 -3.11 7.39 -10.78
N LEU A 16 -3.33 8.28 -9.82
CA LEU A 16 -4.64 8.83 -9.54
C LEU A 16 -5.05 9.75 -10.71
N ASN A 17 -6.00 9.31 -11.51
CA ASN A 17 -6.50 10.06 -12.65
C ASN A 17 -7.93 10.52 -12.37
N VAL A 18 -8.10 11.81 -12.10
CA VAL A 18 -9.41 12.45 -11.94
C VAL A 18 -9.63 13.36 -13.15
N PRO A 19 -10.68 13.12 -13.96
CA PRO A 19 -10.98 13.96 -15.12
C PRO A 19 -11.01 15.45 -14.75
N GLY A 20 -10.27 16.27 -15.49
CA GLY A 20 -10.18 17.71 -15.26
C GLY A 20 -9.25 18.16 -14.11
N VAL A 21 -8.60 17.25 -13.38
CA VAL A 21 -7.75 17.59 -12.22
C VAL A 21 -6.34 16.98 -12.35
N GLN A 22 -5.58 17.43 -13.34
CA GLN A 22 -4.26 16.89 -13.66
C GLN A 22 -3.25 16.95 -12.50
N LYS A 23 -3.37 17.92 -11.59
CA LYS A 23 -2.45 18.06 -10.44
C LYS A 23 -2.41 16.84 -9.52
N LEU A 24 -3.47 16.00 -9.53
CA LEU A 24 -3.54 14.79 -8.72
C LEU A 24 -2.77 13.60 -9.32
N SER A 25 -2.32 13.69 -10.59
CA SER A 25 -1.58 12.59 -11.24
C SER A 25 -0.19 12.34 -10.65
N ASN A 26 0.27 13.17 -9.72
CA ASN A 26 1.48 12.88 -8.93
C ASN A 26 1.23 11.93 -7.76
N PHE A 27 -0.02 11.53 -7.54
CA PHE A 27 -0.45 10.62 -6.49
C PHE A 27 -0.95 9.30 -7.09
N SER A 28 -0.99 8.25 -6.28
CA SER A 28 -1.48 6.92 -6.68
C SER A 28 -2.97 6.77 -6.42
N TYR A 29 -3.64 5.91 -7.18
CA TYR A 29 -5.06 5.61 -7.00
C TYR A 29 -5.33 4.89 -5.66
N ASN A 30 -4.44 4.00 -5.25
CA ASN A 30 -4.41 3.34 -3.95
C ASN A 30 -2.98 2.82 -3.69
N ILE A 31 -2.70 2.37 -2.47
CA ILE A 31 -1.43 1.73 -2.12
C ILE A 31 -1.73 0.37 -1.48
N LEU A 32 -1.13 -0.69 -2.01
CA LEU A 32 -1.25 -2.04 -1.49
C LEU A 32 0.01 -2.41 -0.70
N PHE A 33 -0.17 -2.76 0.57
CA PHE A 33 0.87 -3.37 1.39
C PHE A 33 0.53 -4.85 1.60
N VAL A 34 1.54 -5.70 1.59
CA VAL A 34 1.41 -7.14 1.85
C VAL A 34 2.24 -7.51 3.06
N PHE A 35 1.68 -8.34 3.92
CA PHE A 35 2.39 -9.03 4.97
C PHE A 35 2.47 -10.51 4.60
N LYS A 36 3.70 -11.03 4.51
CA LYS A 36 3.93 -12.43 4.15
C LYS A 36 4.39 -13.21 5.39
N HIS A 37 3.49 -14.00 5.96
CA HIS A 37 3.84 -15.02 6.95
C HIS A 37 2.83 -16.18 6.91
N ASN A 38 3.18 -17.31 6.28
CA ASN A 38 2.36 -18.52 6.01
C ASN A 38 0.97 -18.31 5.35
N ILE A 39 0.37 -17.14 5.49
CA ILE A 39 -0.87 -16.61 4.95
C ILE A 39 -0.51 -15.28 4.29
N ARG A 40 -1.08 -15.01 3.11
CA ARG A 40 -0.94 -13.71 2.45
C ARG A 40 -2.00 -12.76 3.00
N LEU A 41 -1.56 -11.86 3.87
CA LEU A 41 -2.38 -10.76 4.38
C LEU A 41 -2.05 -9.49 3.61
N HIS A 42 -3.04 -8.61 3.45
CA HIS A 42 -2.85 -7.35 2.76
C HIS A 42 -3.65 -6.22 3.39
N ALA A 43 -3.20 -5.00 3.16
CA ALA A 43 -3.89 -3.78 3.52
C ALA A 43 -3.94 -2.84 2.31
N VAL A 44 -5.15 -2.36 2.00
CA VAL A 44 -5.38 -1.37 0.96
C VAL A 44 -5.51 -0.01 1.60
N TYR A 45 -4.71 0.94 1.13
CA TYR A 45 -4.72 2.32 1.55
C TYR A 45 -5.31 3.17 0.44
N VAL A 46 -6.40 3.86 0.74
CA VAL A 46 -7.13 4.71 -0.20
C VAL A 46 -6.79 6.18 0.00
N PRO A 47 -6.72 6.98 -1.07
CA PRO A 47 -6.42 8.41 -0.98
C PRO A 47 -7.59 9.16 -0.35
N HIS A 48 -7.27 9.97 0.65
CA HIS A 48 -8.19 10.94 1.22
C HIS A 48 -8.01 12.28 0.50
N ILE A 49 -8.74 12.48 -0.60
CA ILE A 49 -8.55 13.62 -1.53
C ILE A 49 -8.70 14.97 -0.80
N GLU A 50 -9.56 15.04 0.22
CA GLU A 50 -9.77 16.23 1.06
C GLU A 50 -8.51 16.67 1.84
N THR A 51 -7.55 15.76 2.01
CA THR A 51 -6.25 16.05 2.64
C THR A 51 -5.23 16.61 1.66
N TYR A 52 -5.57 16.71 0.37
CA TYR A 52 -4.68 17.30 -0.62
C TYR A 52 -4.36 18.76 -0.26
N ARG A 53 -3.06 19.05 -0.17
CA ARG A 53 -2.54 20.41 0.01
C ARG A 53 -1.41 20.62 -0.99
N GLU A 54 -1.30 21.84 -1.52
CA GLU A 54 -0.12 22.29 -2.26
C GLU A 54 0.37 23.61 -1.67
N LYS A 55 1.63 23.64 -1.26
CA LYS A 55 2.28 24.86 -0.74
C LYS A 55 3.74 24.87 -1.17
N ASN A 56 4.21 25.99 -1.71
CA ASN A 56 5.60 26.19 -2.12
C ASN A 56 6.14 25.09 -3.08
N GLY A 57 5.29 24.59 -3.98
CA GLY A 57 5.66 23.53 -4.93
C GLY A 57 5.76 22.12 -4.32
N ILE A 58 5.41 21.94 -3.05
CA ILE A 58 5.24 20.64 -2.42
C ILE A 58 3.76 20.29 -2.42
N GLN A 59 3.43 19.14 -3.00
CA GLN A 59 2.10 18.54 -2.93
C GLN A 59 2.10 17.47 -1.86
N LEU A 60 1.02 17.35 -1.10
CA LEU A 60 0.85 16.35 -0.04
C LEU A 60 -0.54 15.72 -0.12
N MET A 61 -0.64 14.42 0.17
CA MET A 61 -1.90 13.70 0.31
C MET A 61 -1.75 12.57 1.32
N THR A 62 -2.76 12.38 2.15
CA THR A 62 -2.86 11.26 3.09
C THR A 62 -3.64 10.11 2.46
N TYR A 63 -3.23 8.89 2.77
CA TYR A 63 -3.91 7.66 2.48
C TYR A 63 -4.20 6.93 3.79
N CYS A 64 -5.38 6.36 3.95
CA CYS A 64 -5.76 5.60 5.14
C CYS A 64 -6.05 4.16 4.78
N ASN A 65 -5.68 3.23 5.66
CA ASN A 65 -6.05 1.83 5.51
C ASN A 65 -7.58 1.69 5.68
N GLU A 66 -8.26 1.11 4.69
CA GLU A 66 -9.72 0.90 4.73
C GLU A 66 -10.15 -0.01 5.90
N GLY A 67 -9.28 -0.93 6.32
CA GLY A 67 -9.52 -1.85 7.42
C GLY A 67 -9.08 -1.32 8.79
N ASP A 68 -8.26 -0.27 8.85
CA ASP A 68 -7.70 0.25 10.11
C ASP A 68 -7.48 1.77 10.09
N PRO A 69 -8.33 2.58 10.75
CA PRO A 69 -8.19 4.04 10.75
C PRO A 69 -6.92 4.53 11.47
N ASN A 70 -6.24 3.68 12.25
CA ASN A 70 -4.99 4.05 12.92
C ASN A 70 -3.78 3.97 11.99
N ALA A 71 -3.93 3.35 10.82
CA ALA A 71 -2.86 3.12 9.86
C ALA A 71 -3.00 4.09 8.68
N LYS A 72 -1.96 4.89 8.42
CA LYS A 72 -1.96 5.88 7.34
C LYS A 72 -0.62 5.98 6.64
N VAL A 73 -0.64 6.47 5.41
CA VAL A 73 0.55 6.86 4.64
C VAL A 73 0.40 8.33 4.25
N ILE A 74 1.44 9.11 4.44
CA ILE A 74 1.50 10.48 3.94
C ILE A 74 2.44 10.48 2.75
N LEU A 75 1.93 10.84 1.57
CA LEU A 75 2.72 11.01 0.36
C LEU A 75 2.97 12.49 0.10
N LEU A 76 4.21 12.81 -0.24
CA LEU A 76 4.62 14.12 -0.69
C LEU A 76 5.24 14.02 -2.07
N TYR A 77 5.01 15.03 -2.90
CA TYR A 77 5.69 15.22 -4.17
C TYR A 77 6.27 16.63 -4.25
N ASP A 78 7.60 16.70 -4.36
CA ASP A 78 8.33 17.94 -4.60
C ASP A 78 8.40 18.21 -6.10
N LYS A 79 7.67 19.23 -6.58
CA LYS A 79 7.62 19.58 -8.01
C LYS A 79 8.95 20.12 -8.53
N LYS A 80 9.77 20.75 -7.68
CA LYS A 80 11.07 21.31 -8.07
C LYS A 80 12.10 20.19 -8.23
N LYS A 81 12.14 19.26 -7.28
CA LYS A 81 13.05 18.10 -7.30
C LYS A 81 12.53 16.93 -8.12
N LYS A 82 11.25 16.96 -8.52
CA LYS A 82 10.53 15.85 -9.19
C LYS A 82 10.71 14.54 -8.43
N ARG A 83 10.43 14.56 -7.13
CA ARG A 83 10.72 13.45 -6.22
C ARG A 83 9.54 13.20 -5.29
N TRP A 84 9.26 11.92 -5.08
CA TRP A 84 8.32 11.42 -4.09
C TRP A 84 9.00 11.11 -2.77
N HIS A 85 8.25 11.35 -1.70
CA HIS A 85 8.56 10.96 -0.34
C HIS A 85 7.30 10.34 0.26
N GLY A 86 7.43 9.22 0.96
CA GLY A 86 6.32 8.54 1.60
C GLY A 86 6.68 8.12 3.01
N GLU A 87 5.83 8.48 3.97
CA GLU A 87 5.95 8.07 5.36
C GLU A 87 4.74 7.21 5.75
N LYS A 88 5.00 6.03 6.32
CA LYS A 88 3.97 5.12 6.84
C LYS A 88 3.87 5.26 8.35
N PHE A 89 2.65 5.26 8.87
CA PHE A 89 2.36 5.42 10.28
C PHE A 89 1.35 4.38 10.78
N PHE A 90 1.51 4.00 12.04
CA PHE A 90 0.50 3.28 12.83
C PHE A 90 0.39 3.93 14.20
N LEU A 91 -0.82 4.25 14.66
CA LEU A 91 -1.04 4.98 15.94
C LEU A 91 -0.21 6.27 16.07
N ASN A 92 -0.01 6.99 14.96
CA ASN A 92 0.86 8.17 14.83
C ASN A 92 2.37 7.93 15.03
N GLU A 93 2.81 6.70 15.24
CA GLU A 93 4.22 6.33 15.19
C GLU A 93 4.63 6.08 13.73
N ARG A 94 5.76 6.64 13.29
CA ARG A 94 6.28 6.38 11.95
C ARG A 94 6.89 4.97 11.91
N THR A 95 6.31 4.09 11.09
CA THR A 95 6.72 2.69 10.94
C THR A 95 7.62 2.45 9.73
N GLY A 96 7.70 3.40 8.79
CA GLY A 96 8.59 3.30 7.65
C GLY A 96 8.62 4.56 6.78
N ILE A 97 9.62 4.60 5.89
CA ILE A 97 9.86 5.72 4.99
C ILE A 97 10.41 5.22 3.65
N ALA A 98 10.04 5.88 2.56
CA ALA A 98 10.61 5.65 1.24
C ALA A 98 10.72 6.95 0.46
N ASP A 99 11.70 7.00 -0.45
CA ASP A 99 11.96 8.15 -1.31
C ASP A 99 12.37 7.69 -2.71
N GLY A 100 12.01 8.47 -3.73
CA GLY A 100 12.45 8.19 -5.11
C GLY A 100 12.01 9.23 -6.12
N SER A 101 12.81 9.45 -7.17
CA SER A 101 12.49 10.34 -8.30
C SER A 101 11.88 9.61 -9.50
N GLU A 102 11.81 8.28 -9.44
CA GLU A 102 11.17 7.43 -10.44
C GLU A 102 10.00 6.71 -9.79
N TRP A 103 8.85 6.68 -10.48
CA TRP A 103 7.58 6.20 -9.95
C TRP A 103 7.64 4.74 -9.53
N LYS A 104 8.12 3.85 -10.41
CA LYS A 104 8.14 2.41 -10.13
C LYS A 104 9.05 2.12 -8.95
N MET A 105 10.27 2.66 -8.96
CA MET A 105 11.24 2.46 -7.88
C MET A 105 10.75 3.01 -6.54
N PHE A 106 10.16 4.20 -6.53
CA PHE A 106 9.57 4.78 -5.31
C PHE A 106 8.51 3.86 -4.71
N PHE A 107 7.54 3.40 -5.52
CA PHE A 107 6.46 2.56 -5.01
C PHE A 107 6.90 1.14 -4.66
N ILE A 108 7.89 0.58 -5.36
CA ILE A 108 8.51 -0.69 -4.93
C ILE A 108 9.10 -0.50 -3.52
N HIS A 109 9.94 0.51 -3.28
CA HIS A 109 10.52 0.74 -1.96
C HIS A 109 9.45 1.01 -0.89
N LEU A 110 8.44 1.82 -1.20
CA LEU A 110 7.35 2.12 -0.28
C LEU A 110 6.58 0.86 0.10
N THR A 111 6.16 0.05 -0.87
CA THR A 111 5.32 -1.13 -0.63
C THR A 111 6.09 -2.28 0.02
N LEU A 112 7.42 -2.32 -0.14
CA LEU A 112 8.30 -3.24 0.59
C LEU A 112 8.39 -2.98 2.09
N LEU A 113 7.93 -1.82 2.59
CA LEU A 113 7.75 -1.60 4.02
C LEU A 113 6.75 -2.60 4.64
N GLY A 114 5.82 -3.13 3.83
CA GLY A 114 4.81 -4.09 4.28
C GLY A 114 3.80 -3.52 5.28
N CYS A 115 3.01 -4.42 5.88
CA CYS A 115 2.07 -4.05 6.94
C CYS A 115 2.77 -4.10 8.31
N ASP A 116 2.40 -3.20 9.22
CA ASP A 116 2.76 -3.36 10.64
C ASP A 116 1.94 -4.53 11.20
N ARG A 117 2.53 -5.36 12.07
CA ARG A 117 1.86 -6.53 12.64
C ARG A 117 0.62 -6.18 13.47
N ARG A 118 0.50 -4.93 13.90
CA ARG A 118 -0.62 -4.39 14.69
C ARG A 118 -1.77 -3.90 13.81
N GLU A 119 -1.58 -3.76 12.50
CA GLU A 119 -2.61 -3.28 11.56
C GLU A 119 -3.68 -4.35 11.33
N LYS A 120 -4.95 -3.94 11.23
CA LYS A 120 -5.98 -4.81 10.65
C LYS A 120 -5.70 -5.03 9.16
N MET A 121 -5.73 -6.29 8.75
CA MET A 121 -5.43 -6.73 7.40
C MET A 121 -6.53 -7.67 6.89
N SER A 122 -6.70 -7.69 5.57
CA SER A 122 -7.62 -8.61 4.88
C SER A 122 -6.88 -9.85 4.40
N PHE A 123 -7.59 -10.98 4.38
CA PHE A 123 -7.10 -12.24 3.83
C PHE A 123 -7.38 -12.30 2.33
N TYR A 124 -6.43 -12.81 1.56
CA TYR A 124 -6.73 -13.34 0.23
C TYR A 124 -6.94 -14.85 0.39
N ALA A 125 -8.18 -15.32 0.31
CA ALA A 125 -8.39 -16.72 -0.07
C ALA A 125 -8.07 -16.78 -1.56
N SER A 126 -6.99 -17.44 -1.95
CA SER A 126 -6.94 -17.94 -3.33
C SER A 126 -8.08 -18.94 -3.41
N GLU A 127 -9.13 -18.64 -4.16
CA GLU A 127 -10.04 -19.69 -4.60
C GLU A 127 -9.16 -20.71 -5.30
N GLY A 128 -8.93 -21.84 -4.62
CA GLY A 128 -8.43 -23.01 -5.29
C GLY A 128 -9.43 -23.32 -6.38
N ASN A 129 -8.93 -23.52 -7.59
CA ASN A 129 -9.66 -24.29 -8.59
C ASN A 129 -9.85 -25.70 -8.00
N ASP A 130 -10.85 -25.86 -7.13
CA ASP A 130 -11.34 -27.16 -6.72
C ASP A 130 -12.38 -27.54 -7.77
N THR A 131 -11.87 -28.13 -8.85
CA THR A 131 -12.65 -28.89 -9.81
C THR A 131 -13.50 -29.88 -9.04
N GLY A 132 -14.80 -29.58 -8.94
CA GLY A 132 -15.65 -30.10 -7.89
C GLY A 132 -15.68 -31.61 -7.79
N HIS A 133 -15.77 -32.11 -6.56
CA HIS A 133 -16.36 -33.40 -6.21
C HIS A 133 -17.17 -33.24 -4.91
N PRO A 134 -18.42 -33.72 -4.85
CA PRO A 134 -19.27 -33.52 -3.68
C PRO A 134 -18.91 -34.50 -2.56
N GLY A 135 -18.76 -33.95 -1.36
CA GLY A 135 -19.13 -34.57 -0.09
C GLY A 135 -18.38 -35.83 0.34
N LYS A 136 -17.50 -35.68 1.35
CA LYS A 136 -17.37 -36.69 2.41
C LYS A 136 -17.41 -36.03 3.79
N LYS A 137 -18.43 -36.41 4.56
CA LYS A 137 -18.60 -36.13 5.98
C LYS A 137 -17.38 -36.65 6.75
N LEU A 138 -16.87 -35.85 7.68
CA LEU A 138 -15.99 -36.32 8.75
C LEU A 138 -16.82 -37.13 9.76
N PRO A 139 -16.37 -38.32 10.20
CA PRO A 139 -16.94 -38.96 11.38
C PRO A 139 -16.35 -38.34 12.66
N ASN A 140 -17.16 -38.41 13.72
CA ASN A 140 -16.93 -37.86 15.07
C ASN A 140 -15.58 -38.22 15.70
#